data_AF-A0A4P7KTU1-F1
#
_entry.id   AF-A0A4P7KTU1-F1
#
_cell.length_a   1.000
_cell.length_b   1.000
_cell.length_c   1.000
_cell.angle_alpha   90.00
_cell.angle_beta   90.00
_cell.angle_gamma   90.00
#
_symmetry.space_group_name_H-M   'P 1'
#
loop_
_entity.id
_entity.type
_entity.pdbx_description
1 polymer ?
#
loop_
_entity_poly.entity_id
_entity_poly.type
_entity_poly.pdbx_seq_one_letter_code
_entity_poly.pdbx_strand_id
1 'polypeptide(L)' 'MDPATVLFDEVVENGYQGGIAQLRRFVCQFKPSIVPEVVVRFETQPGQQMQIDFTSIRRGKKSLKAFVATL' A
#
# COMPACT_ATOMS: atom_id res chain seq x y z
N MET A 1 -12.01 -1.70 -16.70
CA MET A 1 -11.00 -1.90 -17.75
C MET A 1 -9.65 -1.41 -17.24
N ASP A 2 -8.55 -2.04 -17.67
CA ASP A 2 -7.20 -1.49 -17.46
C ASP A 2 -7.09 -0.14 -18.22
N PRO A 3 -6.65 0.96 -17.56
CA PRO A 3 -6.46 2.27 -18.21
C PRO A 3 -5.65 2.22 -19.51
N ALA A 4 -4.74 1.26 -19.64
CA ALA A 4 -3.93 1.10 -20.85
C ALA A 4 -4.71 0.56 -22.06
N THR A 5 -5.83 -0.14 -21.84
CA THR A 5 -6.67 -0.66 -22.92
C THR A 5 -7.55 0.45 -23.49
N VAL A 6 -8.14 1.27 -22.63
CA VAL A 6 -8.98 2.41 -23.06
C VAL A 6 -8.18 3.39 -23.91
N LEU A 7 -6.98 3.76 -23.46
CA LEU A 7 -6.09 4.64 -24.22
C LEU A 7 -5.66 4.02 -25.56
N PHE A 8 -5.49 2.70 -25.63
CA PHE A 8 -5.14 2.02 -26.88
C PHE A 8 -6.28 2.09 -27.90
N ASP A 9 -7.52 1.82 -27.47
CA ASP A 9 -8.68 1.87 -28.34
C ASP A 9 -8.89 3.30 -28.88
N GLU A 10 -8.78 4.32 -28.02
CA GLU A 10 -8.88 5.73 -28.42
C GLU A 10 -7.83 6.12 -29.47
N VAL A 11 -6.55 5.75 -29.30
CA VAL A 11 -5.52 6.14 -30.28
C VAL A 11 -5.67 5.38 -31.59
N VAL A 12 -6.15 4.13 -31.56
CA VAL A 12 -6.44 3.34 -32.76
C VAL A 12 -7.59 3.98 -33.55
N GLU A 13 -8.65 4.43 -32.88
CA GLU A 13 -9.73 5.20 -33.50
C GLU A 13 -9.22 6.51 -34.14
N ASN A 14 -8.17 7.11 -33.57
CA ASN A 14 -7.49 8.28 -34.13
C ASN A 14 -6.44 7.95 -35.21
N GLY A 15 -6.35 6.71 -35.67
CA GLY A 15 -5.49 6.29 -36.78
C GLY A 15 -4.12 5.73 -36.40
N TYR A 16 -3.90 5.41 -35.12
CA TYR A 16 -2.67 4.73 -34.71
C TYR A 16 -2.63 3.28 -35.22
N GLN A 17 -1.59 2.93 -35.96
CA GLN A 17 -1.40 1.60 -36.56
C GLN A 17 -0.38 0.72 -35.81
N GLY A 18 0.20 1.23 -34.72
CA GLY A 18 1.21 0.51 -33.95
C GLY A 18 0.60 -0.45 -32.93
N GLY A 19 1.44 -1.32 -32.36
CA GLY A 19 1.01 -2.28 -31.34
C GLY A 19 0.88 -1.67 -29.93
N ILE A 20 0.02 -2.25 -29.09
CA ILE A 20 -0.18 -1.87 -27.69
C ILE A 20 1.12 -1.90 -26.86
N ALA A 21 2.08 -2.76 -27.20
CA ALA A 21 3.37 -2.82 -26.52
C ALA A 21 4.22 -1.56 -26.73
N GLN A 22 4.21 -0.99 -27.95
CA GLN A 22 4.90 0.26 -28.25
C GLN A 22 4.23 1.44 -27.54
N LEU A 23 2.89 1.48 -27.56
CA LEU A 23 2.12 2.48 -26.83
C LEU A 23 2.43 2.41 -25.32
N ARG A 24 2.42 1.22 -24.73
CA ARG A 24 2.77 1.03 -23.30
C ARG A 24 4.17 1.55 -22.98
N ARG A 25 5.16 1.25 -23.82
CA ARG A 25 6.53 1.77 -23.64
C ARG A 25 6.56 3.29 -23.69
N PHE A 26 5.84 3.89 -24.63
CA PHE A 26 5.73 5.35 -24.77
C PHE A 26 4.94 6.01 -23.63
N VAL A 27 3.91 5.36 -23.08
CA VAL A 27 3.10 5.93 -21.99
C VAL A 27 3.81 5.82 -20.64
N CYS A 28 4.61 4.76 -20.44
CA CYS A 28 5.32 4.53 -19.18
C CYS A 28 6.28 5.65 -18.77
N GLN A 29 6.86 6.40 -19.71
CA GLN A 29 7.71 7.57 -19.39
C GLN A 29 6.94 8.74 -18.75
N PHE A 30 5.62 8.81 -18.93
CA PHE A 30 4.78 9.84 -18.32
C PHE A 30 4.18 9.42 -16.98
N LYS A 31 4.38 8.16 -16.57
CA LYS A 31 3.94 7.72 -15.25
C LYS A 31 4.75 8.46 -14.21
N PRO A 32 4.10 9.05 -13.20
CA PRO A 32 4.83 9.70 -12.13
C PRO A 32 5.77 8.68 -11.48
N SER A 33 7.04 9.06 -11.33
CA SER A 33 7.96 8.31 -10.48
C SER A 33 7.40 8.39 -9.07
N ILE A 34 6.83 7.28 -8.59
CA ILE A 34 6.45 7.17 -7.19
C ILE A 34 7.76 7.11 -6.43
N VAL A 35 8.18 8.24 -5.85
CA VAL A 35 9.22 8.24 -4.84
C VAL A 35 8.68 7.34 -3.72
N PRO A 36 9.32 6.20 -3.43
CA PRO A 36 8.89 5.38 -2.31
C PRO A 36 8.93 6.26 -1.09
N GLU A 37 7.80 6.35 -0.38
CA GLU A 37 7.77 7.05 0.90
C GLU A 37 8.87 6.44 1.78
N VAL A 38 9.79 7.28 2.25
CA VAL A 38 10.86 6.82 3.13
C VAL A 38 10.18 6.28 4.37
N VAL A 39 10.34 4.98 4.63
CA VAL A 39 9.84 4.36 5.85
C VAL A 39 10.64 4.98 7.02
N VAL A 40 10.07 6.00 7.66
CA VAL A 40 10.64 6.58 8.87
C VAL A 40 10.38 5.60 10.00
N ARG A 41 11.40 4.82 10.36
CA ARG A 41 11.37 3.97 11.56
C ARG A 41 11.58 4.87 12.76
N PHE A 42 10.50 5.20 13.46
CA PHE A 42 10.58 5.85 14.77
C PHE A 42 11.04 4.80 15.79
N GLU A 43 12.31 4.82 16.17
CA GLU A 43 12.83 4.01 17.28
C GLU A 43 12.78 4.81 18.59
N THR A 44 12.36 4.16 19.67
CA THR A 44 12.42 4.71 21.02
C THR A 44 13.79 4.43 21.63
N GLN A 45 14.36 5.38 22.37
CA GLN A 45 15.65 5.18 23.03
C GLN A 45 15.58 4.01 24.04
N PRO A 46 16.68 3.25 24.23
CA PRO A 46 16.75 2.20 25.23
C PRO A 46 16.33 2.72 26.62
N GLY A 47 15.39 2.04 27.27
CA GLY A 47 14.84 2.45 28.57
C GLY A 47 13.66 3.43 28.53
N GLN A 48 13.18 3.83 27.35
CA GLN A 48 11.93 4.61 27.19
C GLN A 48 10.82 3.82 26.48
N GLN A 49 11.05 2.54 26.20
CA GLN A 49 10.12 1.72 25.45
C GLN A 49 9.04 1.13 26.36
N MET A 50 7.84 1.67 26.26
CA MET A 50 6.65 1.13 26.92
C MET A 50 6.31 -0.26 26.35
N GLN A 51 6.07 -1.23 27.23
CA GLN A 51 5.59 -2.57 26.88
C GLN A 51 4.09 -2.67 27.11
N ILE A 52 3.35 -3.22 26.14
CA ILE A 52 1.92 -3.48 26.25
C ILE A 52 1.63 -4.94 25.87
N ASP A 53 1.07 -5.70 26.81
CA ASP A 53 0.63 -7.08 26.59
C ASP A 53 -0.90 -7.16 26.62
N PHE A 54 -1.50 -7.75 25.59
CA PHE A 54 -2.95 -7.95 25.52
C PHE A 54 -3.33 -9.35 25.99
N THR A 55 -4.35 -9.46 26.83
CA THR A 55 -4.86 -10.74 27.31
C THR A 55 -6.38 -10.83 27.21
N SER A 56 -6.88 -12.06 27.09
CA SER A 56 -8.30 -12.35 27.08
C SER A 56 -8.61 -13.40 28.13
N ILE A 57 -9.37 -13.01 29.14
CA ILE A 57 -9.81 -13.88 30.24
C ILE A 57 -11.21 -14.37 29.91
N ARG A 58 -11.41 -15.69 29.90
CA ARG A 58 -12.73 -16.31 29.64
C ARG A 58 -13.35 -16.83 30.93
N ARG A 59 -14.63 -16.49 31.16
CA ARG A 59 -15.47 -17.06 32.22
C ARG A 59 -16.77 -17.58 31.60
N GLY A 60 -16.78 -18.87 31.25
CA GLY A 60 -17.87 -19.48 30.49
C GLY A 60 -18.04 -18.83 29.11
N LYS A 61 -19.27 -18.41 28.78
CA LYS A 61 -19.57 -17.70 27.51
C LYS A 61 -19.16 -16.21 27.50
N LYS A 62 -18.72 -15.66 28.64
CA LYS A 62 -18.30 -14.26 28.75
C LYS A 62 -16.78 -14.16 28.61
N SER A 63 -16.30 -13.26 27.77
CA SER A 63 -14.88 -12.93 27.65
C SER A 63 -14.62 -11.50 28.10
N LEU A 64 -13.52 -11.31 28.82
CA LEU A 64 -12.98 -10.01 29.20
C LEU A 64 -11.68 -9.80 28.41
N LYS A 65 -11.59 -8.68 27.70
CA LYS A 65 -10.33 -8.24 27.08
C LYS A 65 -9.67 -7.24 28.02
N ALA A 66 -8.39 -7.42 28.26
CA ALA A 66 -7.58 -6.54 29.09
C ALA A 66 -6.21 -6.34 28.45
N PHE A 67 -5.50 -5.29 28.86
CA PHE A 67 -4.09 -5.12 28.54
C PHE A 67 -3.35 -4.70 29.81
N VAL A 68 -2.06 -5.07 29.88
CA VAL A 68 -1.12 -4.61 30.90
C VAL A 68 -0.10 -3.73 30.21
N ALA A 69 0.20 -2.59 30.83
CA ALA A 69 1.16 -1.64 30.33
C ALA A 69 2.23 -1.37 31.39
N THR A 70 3.50 -1.44 30.98
CA THR A 70 4.67 -1.12 31.81
C THR A 70 5.50 -0.06 31.10
N LEU A 71 5.88 0.98 31.84
CA LEU A 71 6.77 2.05 31.38
C LEU A 71 8.18 1.85 31.94
#